data_AF-S8DTY1-F1
#
_entry.id   AF-S8DTY1-F1
#
_cell.length_a   1.000
_cell.length_b   1.000
_cell.length_c   1.000
_cell.angle_alpha   90.00
_cell.angle_beta   90.00
_cell.angle_gamma   90.00
#
_symmetry.space_group_name_H-M   'P 1'
#
loop_
_entity.id
_entity.type
_entity.pdbx_description
1 polymer ?
#
loop_
_entity_poly.entity_id
_entity_poly.type
_entity_poly.pdbx_seq_one_letter_code
_entity_poly.pdbx_strand_id
1 'polypeptide(L)'
;LKARGNAAYSSRQFSTAIDLYTRAIDVTPKPEPVFYSNRAACYINLTPPDHEKVVADCDAALQLDSSYVKALNRRATALESLERNEEALRGTCTSAVSERGSD
;
A
#
# COMPACT_ATOMS: atom_id res chain seq x y z
N LEU A 1 -13.64 2.34 -13.25
CA LEU A 1 -12.92 3.20 -12.27
C LEU A 1 -11.41 3.23 -12.50
N LYS A 2 -10.77 2.10 -12.86
CA LYS A 2 -9.33 2.02 -13.20
C LYS A 2 -8.81 3.14 -14.12
N ALA A 3 -9.48 3.39 -15.25
CA ALA A 3 -9.07 4.41 -16.22
C ALA A 3 -9.12 5.84 -15.64
N ARG A 4 -10.09 6.13 -14.77
CA ARG A 4 -10.20 7.44 -14.10
C ARG A 4 -9.09 7.63 -13.08
N GLY A 5 -8.76 6.59 -12.31
CA GLY A 5 -7.62 6.61 -11.39
C GLY A 5 -6.29 6.81 -12.14
N ASN A 6 -6.10 6.13 -13.28
CA ASN A 6 -4.91 6.30 -14.11
C ASN A 6 -4.81 7.74 -14.66
N ALA A 7 -5.92 8.31 -15.13
CA ALA A 7 -5.95 9.68 -15.62
C ALA A 7 -5.58 10.68 -14.52
N ALA A 8 -6.16 10.54 -13.32
CA ALA A 8 -5.82 11.38 -12.17
C ALA A 8 -4.34 11.25 -11.77
N TYR A 9 -3.78 10.03 -11.80
CA TYR A 9 -2.36 9.79 -11.56
C TYR A 9 -1.47 10.48 -12.60
N SER A 10 -1.81 10.38 -13.89
CA SER A 10 -1.11 11.09 -14.97
C SER A 10 -1.21 12.62 -14.83
N SER A 11 -2.31 13.13 -14.29
CA SER A 11 -2.48 14.55 -13.95
C SER A 11 -1.81 14.96 -12.63
N ARG A 12 -1.03 14.07 -11.99
CA ARG A 12 -0.39 14.27 -10.68
C ARG A 12 -1.38 14.59 -9.54
N GLN A 13 -2.65 14.25 -9.71
CA GLN A 13 -3.68 14.38 -8.69
C GLN A 13 -3.73 13.10 -7.85
N PHE A 14 -2.69 12.88 -7.05
CA PHE A 14 -2.50 11.62 -6.33
C PHE A 14 -3.58 11.36 -5.28
N SER A 15 -4.03 12.39 -4.54
CA SER A 15 -5.13 12.28 -3.58
C SER A 15 -6.43 11.81 -4.25
N THR A 16 -6.83 12.50 -5.32
CA THR A 16 -8.01 12.12 -6.11
C THR A 16 -7.88 10.70 -6.68
N ALA A 17 -6.69 10.32 -7.14
CA ALA A 17 -6.42 8.97 -7.65
C ALA A 17 -6.60 7.92 -6.53
N ILE A 18 -6.12 8.18 -5.32
CA ILE A 18 -6.28 7.31 -4.15
C ILE A 18 -7.76 7.08 -3.84
N ASP A 19 -8.58 8.13 -3.82
CA ASP A 19 -10.01 8.01 -3.57
C ASP A 19 -10.71 7.19 -4.65
N LEU A 20 -10.33 7.41 -5.92
CA LEU A 20 -10.87 6.66 -7.05
C LEU A 20 -10.49 5.18 -7.00
N TYR A 21 -9.26 4.85 -6.59
CA TYR A 21 -8.84 3.46 -6.42
C TYR A 21 -9.48 2.80 -5.21
N THR A 22 -9.63 3.52 -4.10
CA THR A 22 -10.32 3.01 -2.90
C THR A 22 -11.78 2.67 -3.23
N ARG A 23 -12.49 3.60 -3.88
CA ARG A 23 -13.85 3.31 -4.38
C ARG A 23 -13.87 2.17 -5.39
N ALA A 24 -12.83 2.04 -6.23
CA ALA A 24 -12.74 0.91 -7.15
C ALA A 24 -12.63 -0.42 -6.40
N ILE A 25 -11.81 -0.48 -5.34
CA ILE A 25 -11.66 -1.67 -4.49
C ILE A 25 -13.00 -2.01 -3.83
N ASP A 26 -13.69 -1.01 -3.26
CA ASP A 26 -14.95 -1.22 -2.53
C ASP A 26 -16.09 -1.74 -3.41
N VAL A 27 -16.18 -1.25 -4.67
CA VAL A 27 -17.26 -1.66 -5.59
C VAL A 27 -16.92 -2.90 -6.42
N THR A 28 -15.65 -3.32 -6.45
CA THR A 28 -15.25 -4.46 -7.27
C THR A 28 -15.53 -5.75 -6.48
N PRO A 29 -16.42 -6.63 -6.96
CA PRO A 29 -16.79 -7.86 -6.23
C PRO A 29 -15.64 -8.86 -6.16
N LYS A 30 -14.66 -8.76 -7.07
CA LYS A 30 -13.44 -9.56 -7.06
C LYS A 30 -12.23 -8.65 -6.85
N PRO A 31 -11.49 -8.78 -5.75
CA PRO A 31 -10.31 -7.95 -5.52
C PRO A 31 -9.27 -8.19 -6.62
N GLU A 32 -8.77 -7.11 -7.23
CA GLU A 32 -7.71 -7.15 -8.24
C GLU A 32 -6.41 -6.55 -7.70
N PRO A 33 -5.26 -7.22 -7.83
CA PRO A 33 -3.97 -6.72 -7.34
C PRO A 33 -3.55 -5.39 -7.99
N VAL A 34 -4.06 -5.11 -9.19
CA VAL A 34 -3.79 -3.88 -9.95
C VAL A 34 -4.29 -2.63 -9.20
N PHE A 35 -5.45 -2.70 -8.53
CA PHE A 35 -5.98 -1.52 -7.82
C PHE A 35 -5.10 -1.13 -6.64
N TYR A 36 -4.65 -2.13 -5.88
CA TYR A 36 -3.74 -1.93 -4.75
C TYR A 36 -2.38 -1.40 -5.22
N SER A 37 -1.76 -2.00 -6.26
CA SER A 37 -0.46 -1.50 -6.76
C SER A 37 -0.53 -0.10 -7.35
N ASN A 38 -1.66 0.27 -7.97
CA ASN A 38 -1.85 1.63 -8.48
C ASN A 38 -2.10 2.64 -7.35
N ARG A 39 -2.82 2.26 -6.29
CA ARG A 39 -3.00 3.10 -5.10
C ARG A 39 -1.69 3.27 -4.34
N ALA A 40 -0.90 2.21 -4.19
CA ALA A 40 0.49 2.25 -3.71
C ALA A 40 1.36 3.22 -4.53
N ALA A 41 1.26 3.21 -5.85
CA ALA A 41 1.98 4.16 -6.70
C ALA A 41 1.64 5.62 -6.36
N CYS A 42 0.38 5.91 -6.04
CA CYS A 42 -0.06 7.24 -5.65
C CYS A 42 0.58 7.66 -4.31
N TYR A 43 0.58 6.78 -3.31
CA TYR A 43 1.18 7.03 -2.00
C TYR A 43 2.69 7.31 -2.07
N ILE A 44 3.43 6.63 -2.97
CA ILE A 44 4.86 6.94 -3.24
C ILE A 44 5.05 8.36 -3.76
N ASN A 45 4.12 8.86 -4.59
CA ASN A 45 4.24 10.16 -5.24
C ASN A 45 3.58 11.31 -4.45
N LEU A 46 2.99 11.03 -3.28
CA LEU A 46 2.52 12.08 -2.38
C LEU A 46 3.68 12.94 -1.87
N THR A 47 3.35 14.12 -1.37
CA THR A 47 4.32 15.01 -0.75
C THR A 47 3.74 15.47 0.59
N PRO A 48 4.17 14.89 1.74
CA PRO A 48 5.18 13.82 1.86
C PRO A 48 4.70 12.45 1.37
N PRO A 49 5.59 11.55 0.91
CA PRO A 49 5.24 10.17 0.59
C PRO A 49 4.77 9.39 1.82
N ASP A 50 3.79 8.50 1.63
CA ASP A 50 3.26 7.65 2.70
C ASP A 50 3.70 6.19 2.48
N HIS A 51 4.95 5.89 2.83
CA HIS A 51 5.56 4.60 2.55
C HIS A 51 4.92 3.44 3.34
N GLU A 52 4.33 3.69 4.52
CA GLU A 52 3.63 2.67 5.29
C GLU A 52 2.41 2.14 4.53
N LYS A 53 1.59 3.05 3.97
CA LYS A 53 0.45 2.66 3.12
C LYS A 53 0.90 1.97 1.83
N VAL A 54 2.05 2.34 1.28
CA VAL A 54 2.62 1.64 0.11
C VAL A 54 2.90 0.18 0.43
N VAL A 55 3.52 -0.11 1.57
CA VAL A 55 3.79 -1.49 2.00
C VAL A 55 2.49 -2.26 2.19
N ALA A 56 1.53 -1.68 2.91
CA ALA A 56 0.23 -2.33 3.15
C ALA A 56 -0.52 -2.66 1.85
N ASP A 57 -0.56 -1.73 0.89
CA ASP A 57 -1.19 -1.98 -0.41
C ASP A 57 -0.41 -3.00 -1.24
N CYS A 58 0.93 -2.97 -1.20
CA CYS A 58 1.72 -3.98 -1.91
C CYS A 58 1.53 -5.36 -1.30
N ASP A 59 1.47 -5.49 0.03
CA ASP A 59 1.18 -6.76 0.71
C ASP A 59 -0.21 -7.29 0.31
N ALA A 60 -1.24 -6.44 0.32
CA ALA A 60 -2.57 -6.81 -0.15
C ALA A 60 -2.56 -7.27 -1.63
N ALA A 61 -1.79 -6.60 -2.49
CA ALA A 61 -1.63 -7.03 -3.88
C ALA A 61 -0.93 -8.39 -3.99
N LEU A 62 0.09 -8.65 -3.18
CA LEU A 62 0.86 -9.89 -3.17
C LEU A 62 0.10 -11.07 -2.55
N GLN A 63 -0.83 -10.82 -1.63
CA GLN A 63 -1.78 -11.83 -1.14
C GLN A 63 -2.72 -12.31 -2.27
N LEU A 64 -3.04 -11.45 -3.24
CA LEU A 64 -3.88 -11.79 -4.38
C LEU A 64 -3.07 -12.41 -5.52
N ASP A 65 -1.87 -11.88 -5.79
CA ASP A 65 -0.94 -12.38 -6.79
C ASP A 65 0.50 -12.21 -6.28
N SER A 66 1.06 -13.30 -5.74
CA SER A 66 2.41 -13.34 -5.18
C SER A 66 3.51 -13.11 -6.22
N SER A 67 3.19 -13.26 -7.51
CA SER A 67 4.11 -13.04 -8.62
C SER A 67 4.05 -11.60 -9.17
N TYR A 68 3.28 -10.72 -8.54
CA TYR A 68 3.04 -9.37 -9.06
C TYR A 68 4.26 -8.45 -8.89
N VAL A 69 5.17 -8.51 -9.87
CA VAL A 69 6.47 -7.81 -9.89
C VAL A 69 6.36 -6.32 -9.57
N LYS A 70 5.30 -5.65 -10.02
CA LYS A 70 5.09 -4.22 -9.73
C LYS A 70 4.87 -3.95 -8.24
N ALA A 71 4.14 -4.82 -7.55
CA ALA A 71 3.95 -4.71 -6.10
C ALA A 71 5.25 -5.03 -5.35
N LEU A 72 6.00 -6.06 -5.78
CA LEU A 72 7.32 -6.38 -5.21
C LEU A 72 8.29 -5.19 -5.29
N ASN A 73 8.43 -4.58 -6.47
CA ASN A 73 9.35 -3.45 -6.67
C ASN A 73 8.94 -2.23 -5.83
N ARG A 74 7.65 -1.91 -5.78
CA ARG A 74 7.14 -0.79 -4.99
C ARG A 74 7.31 -1.00 -3.49
N ARG A 75 7.06 -2.24 -3.03
CA ARG A 75 7.29 -2.63 -1.64
C ARG A 75 8.75 -2.49 -1.26
N ALA A 76 9.67 -2.96 -2.10
CA ALA A 76 11.12 -2.80 -1.88
C ALA A 76 11.50 -1.32 -1.71
N THR A 77 11.10 -0.45 -2.65
CA THR A 77 11.37 0.99 -2.57
C THR A 77 10.76 1.66 -1.33
N ALA A 78 9.56 1.24 -0.93
CA ALA A 78 8.92 1.76 0.27
C ALA A 78 9.66 1.30 1.54
N LEU A 79 10.07 0.04 1.60
CA LEU A 79 10.87 -0.48 2.70
C LEU A 79 12.21 0.22 2.79
N GLU A 80 12.94 0.40 1.69
CA GLU A 80 14.20 1.19 1.65
C GLU A 80 14.00 2.64 2.15
N SER A 81 12.84 3.22 1.88
CA SER A 81 12.50 4.57 2.38
C SER A 81 12.09 4.57 3.85
N LEU A 82 11.50 3.47 4.33
CA LEU A 82 11.15 3.21 5.73
C LEU A 82 12.35 2.71 6.56
N GLU A 83 13.45 2.25 5.95
CA GLU A 83 14.74 1.93 6.59
C GLU A 83 15.44 3.18 7.22
N ARG A 84 14.66 4.23 7.45
CA ARG A 84 14.98 5.40 8.29
C ARG A 84 13.96 5.69 9.41
N ASN A 85 13.02 4.79 9.71
CA ASN A 85 12.16 4.87 10.90
C ASN A 85 11.87 3.46 11.43
N GLU A 86 12.65 3.04 12.43
CA GLU A 86 12.53 1.78 13.18
C GLU A 86 11.14 1.49 13.81
N GLU A 87 10.15 2.36 13.60
CA GLU A 87 8.81 2.28 14.19
C GLU A 87 7.86 1.31 13.47
N ALA A 88 8.06 1.03 12.17
CA ALA A 88 7.21 0.10 11.43
C ALA A 88 7.31 -1.36 11.92
N LEU A 89 8.44 -1.72 12.56
CA LEU A 89 8.63 -3.03 13.20
C LEU A 89 7.91 -3.15 14.56
N ARG A 90 7.45 -2.05 15.15
CA ARG A 90 6.76 -2.06 16.46
C ARG A 90 5.28 -2.42 16.35
N GLY A 91 4.68 -2.25 15.16
CA GLY A 91 3.29 -2.60 14.87
C GLY A 91 3.03 -4.11 14.68
N THR A 92 4.06 -4.90 14.36
CA THR A 92 3.95 -6.37 14.28
C THR A 92 4.32 -7.08 15.58
N CYS A 93 4.89 -6.35 16.56
CA CYS A 93 5.29 -6.90 17.85
C CYS A 93 4.19 -6.80 18.92
N THR A 94 3.17 -5.95 18.76
CA THR A 94 2.09 -5.82 19.76
C THR A 94 1.09 -6.99 19.79
N SER A 95 1.09 -7.88 18.79
CA SER A 95 0.34 -9.15 18.87
C SER A 95 1.20 -10.33 19.35
N ALA A 96 2.51 -10.15 19.54
CA ALA A 96 3.42 -11.23 19.98
C ALA A 96 4.00 -11.01 21.39
N VAL A 97 3.75 -9.86 22.01
CA VAL A 97 4.05 -9.61 23.44
C VAL A 97 2.75 -9.48 24.24
N SER A 98 1.87 -10.46 24.09
CA SER A 98 0.81 -10.71 25.07
C SER A 98 1.07 -12.00 25.82
N GLU A 99 2.33 -12.30 26.15
CA GLU A 99 2.69 -13.22 27.23
C GLU A 99 3.99 -12.73 27.92
N ARG A 100 3.90 -11.62 28.65
CA ARG A 100 4.74 -11.45 29.84
C ARG A 100 3.87 -11.04 31.02
N GLY A 101 3.70 -12.01 31.91
CA GLY A 101 3.61 -11.77 33.35
C GLY A 101 2.20 -11.67 33.93
N SER A 102 1.81 -12.73 34.64
CA SER A 102 1.06 -12.63 35.90
C SER A 102 1.28 -13.95 36.66
N ASP A 103 1.99 -13.83 37.78
CA ASP A 103 2.25 -14.79 38.89
C ASP A 103 2.76 -16.21 38.61
#